data_AF-A0A917LPF2-F1
#
_entry.id   AF-A0A917LPF2-F1
#
_cell.length_a   1.000
_cell.length_b   1.000
_cell.length_c   1.000
_cell.angle_alpha   90.00
_cell.angle_beta   90.00
_cell.angle_gamma   90.00
#
_symmetry.space_group_name_H-M   'P 1'
#
loop_
_entity.id
_entity.type
_entity.pdbx_description
1 polymer ?
#
loop_
_entity_poly.entity_id
_entity_poly.type
_entity_poly.pdbx_seq_one_letter_code
_entity_poly.pdbx_strand_id
1 'polypeptide(L)'
;MPTAPAPARADKAAHSVRELFVHRPLGVPGALLGAPAHPRPRSRRAPWHYWWQAHLLDAVVDAGRRHLAAGDLDRARAARLDGHRLLRGITLRSAGRVAANPFYDDMAWLLLAVGRLSALDRELTGRADVACLDAGSALLARLEQGHTGDMGGGVFWNTAHDFKNAASSAPAALAFVRTNRPDRAAAVLRWMEDVLWEPGRRVYRDGVRLVAAGSGSEVTRLEEAVFSYSSGPVLAALLELAEDPSTGPEESERLARAAAEVVGGAAEAFTRELDGRPVLAAHGGGDGGLFTGILARYLAEAARHPLLPAPARRTAAELVEATADALWAGRREFDPAVDFGVPGTTASTVAGETVAIFSPEPARHANEAQRPGVQVELSTQVQAWTVLEAAARLGTS
;
A
#
# COMPACT_ATOMS: atom_id res chain seq x y z
N MET A 1 -31.20 -6.85 -0.52
CA MET A 1 -30.33 -7.24 -1.67
C MET A 1 -29.19 -8.06 -1.10
N PRO A 2 -28.90 -9.27 -1.59
CA PRO A 2 -27.68 -9.97 -1.17
C PRO A 2 -26.48 -9.09 -1.49
N THR A 3 -25.61 -8.85 -0.51
CA THR A 3 -24.39 -8.06 -0.70
C THR A 3 -23.51 -8.76 -1.73
N ALA A 4 -23.01 -8.03 -2.73
CA ALA A 4 -22.13 -8.60 -3.75
C ALA A 4 -20.99 -9.42 -3.12
N PRO A 5 -20.59 -10.58 -3.70
CA PRO A 5 -19.45 -11.35 -3.20
C PRO A 5 -18.15 -10.51 -3.19
N ALA A 6 -17.25 -10.75 -2.25
CA ALA A 6 -16.02 -9.97 -2.09
C ALA A 6 -15.19 -9.84 -3.39
N PRO A 7 -15.01 -10.88 -4.23
CA PRO A 7 -14.33 -10.74 -5.52
C PRO A 7 -15.02 -9.75 -6.48
N ALA A 8 -16.36 -9.71 -6.50
CA ALA A 8 -17.10 -8.78 -7.34
C ALA A 8 -16.96 -7.32 -6.85
N ARG A 9 -16.86 -7.12 -5.52
CA ARG A 9 -16.57 -5.80 -4.94
C ARG A 9 -15.19 -5.30 -5.35
N ALA A 10 -14.18 -6.17 -5.30
CA ALA A 10 -12.82 -5.87 -5.73
C ALA A 10 -12.74 -5.55 -7.23
N ASP A 11 -13.42 -6.34 -8.08
CA ASP A 11 -13.53 -6.06 -9.53
C ASP A 11 -14.17 -4.69 -9.80
N LYS A 12 -15.23 -4.33 -9.07
CA LYS A 12 -15.88 -3.02 -9.20
C LYS A 12 -14.91 -1.88 -8.88
N ALA A 13 -14.11 -2.01 -7.82
CA ALA A 13 -13.12 -1.01 -7.46
C ALA A 13 -12.00 -0.91 -8.51
N ALA A 14 -11.50 -2.05 -8.99
CA ALA A 14 -10.51 -2.12 -10.07
C ALA A 14 -11.01 -1.42 -11.35
N HIS A 15 -12.24 -1.74 -11.78
CA HIS A 15 -12.89 -1.11 -12.92
C HIS A 15 -13.00 0.41 -12.73
N SER A 16 -13.49 0.85 -11.56
CA SER A 16 -13.67 2.27 -11.26
C SER A 16 -12.36 3.06 -11.27
N VAL A 17 -11.29 2.51 -10.68
CA VAL A 17 -9.96 3.15 -10.70
C VAL A 17 -9.42 3.23 -12.12
N ARG A 18 -9.57 2.16 -12.90
CA ARG A 18 -9.12 2.10 -14.30
C ARG A 18 -9.83 3.15 -15.15
N GLU A 19 -11.14 3.24 -15.09
CA GLU A 19 -11.92 4.17 -15.90
C GLU A 19 -11.70 5.63 -15.51
N LEU A 20 -11.60 5.92 -14.21
CA LEU A 20 -11.59 7.31 -13.73
C LEU A 20 -10.18 7.96 -13.72
N PHE A 21 -9.13 7.15 -13.54
CA PHE A 21 -7.78 7.67 -13.28
C PHE A 21 -6.73 7.18 -14.28
N VAL A 22 -6.83 5.94 -14.77
CA VAL A 22 -5.77 5.35 -15.58
C VAL A 22 -5.86 5.85 -17.02
N HIS A 23 -4.74 6.34 -17.54
CA HIS A 23 -4.68 6.91 -18.88
C HIS A 23 -3.32 6.66 -19.54
N ARG A 24 -3.25 6.86 -20.86
CA ARG A 24 -1.98 6.82 -21.61
C ARG A 24 -1.24 8.16 -21.47
N PRO A 25 -0.04 8.21 -20.90
CA PRO A 25 0.71 9.45 -20.77
C PRO A 25 1.20 9.92 -22.15
N LEU A 26 0.90 11.18 -22.50
CA LEU A 26 1.33 11.82 -23.76
C LEU A 26 1.00 11.00 -25.02
N GLY A 27 -0.03 10.15 -24.99
CA GLY A 27 -0.39 9.27 -26.11
C GLY A 27 0.59 8.13 -26.39
N VAL A 28 1.61 7.92 -25.55
CA VAL A 28 2.63 6.88 -25.74
C VAL A 28 1.97 5.49 -25.71
N PRO A 29 1.98 4.72 -26.82
CA PRO A 29 1.40 3.38 -26.86
C PRO A 29 2.12 2.46 -25.87
N GLY A 30 1.36 1.65 -25.12
CA GLY A 30 1.93 0.68 -24.16
C GLY A 30 2.51 1.29 -22.89
N ALA A 31 2.13 2.52 -22.54
CA ALA A 31 2.39 3.10 -21.22
C ALA A 31 1.06 3.50 -20.57
N LEU A 32 0.98 3.32 -19.25
CA LEU A 32 -0.16 3.75 -18.44
C LEU A 32 0.35 4.55 -17.24
N LEU A 33 -0.44 5.52 -16.78
CA LEU A 33 -0.28 6.22 -15.52
C LEU A 33 -1.65 6.50 -14.90
N GLY A 34 -1.72 6.52 -13.57
CA GLY A 34 -2.86 7.06 -12.83
C GLY A 34 -2.78 8.59 -12.77
N ALA A 35 -3.87 9.28 -13.09
CA ALA A 35 -4.04 10.69 -12.77
C ALA A 35 -4.16 10.86 -11.26
N PRO A 36 -3.61 11.93 -10.64
CA PRO A 36 -3.67 12.09 -9.18
C PRO A 36 -5.08 12.37 -8.67
N ALA A 37 -5.97 12.87 -9.53
CA ALA A 37 -7.35 13.13 -9.16
C ALA A 37 -8.31 13.00 -10.35
N HIS A 38 -9.61 12.90 -10.07
CA HIS A 38 -10.71 12.90 -11.02
C HIS A 38 -11.68 14.07 -10.72
N PRO A 39 -12.06 14.90 -11.71
CA PRO A 39 -11.56 14.89 -13.09
C PRO A 39 -10.06 15.20 -13.13
N ARG A 40 -9.37 14.68 -14.14
CA ARG A 40 -7.91 14.82 -14.27
C ARG A 40 -7.48 16.29 -14.26
N PRO A 41 -6.52 16.70 -13.39
CA PRO A 41 -5.95 18.03 -13.45
C PRO A 41 -5.34 18.34 -14.82
N ARG A 42 -5.71 19.47 -15.41
CA ARG A 42 -5.20 19.92 -16.73
C ARG A 42 -3.88 20.70 -16.64
N SER A 43 -3.49 21.12 -15.44
CA SER A 43 -2.26 21.89 -15.22
C SER A 43 -1.01 21.05 -15.49
N ARG A 44 -0.05 21.59 -16.23
CA ARG A 44 1.29 20.99 -16.38
C ARG A 44 2.09 20.99 -15.08
N ARG A 45 1.65 21.75 -14.06
CA ARG A 45 2.22 21.80 -12.71
C ARG A 45 1.55 20.83 -11.74
N ALA A 46 0.63 19.97 -12.22
CA ALA A 46 0.02 18.96 -11.36
C ALA A 46 1.12 18.07 -10.73
N PRO A 47 1.00 17.77 -9.43
CA PRO A 47 2.02 17.02 -8.72
C PRO A 47 2.18 15.61 -9.31
N TRP A 48 3.42 15.12 -9.29
CA TRP A 48 3.75 13.76 -9.66
C TRP A 48 3.93 12.95 -8.38
N HIS A 49 2.96 12.08 -8.09
CA HIS A 49 3.01 11.19 -6.93
C HIS A 49 3.55 9.83 -7.36
N TYR A 50 4.88 9.69 -7.35
CA TYR A 50 5.56 8.45 -7.74
C TYR A 50 5.05 7.25 -6.93
N TRP A 51 5.00 7.36 -5.61
CA TRP A 51 4.60 6.25 -4.75
C TRP A 51 3.11 5.90 -4.85
N TRP A 52 2.22 6.84 -5.20
CA TRP A 52 0.83 6.49 -5.53
C TRP A 52 0.75 5.56 -6.74
N GLN A 53 1.67 5.72 -7.71
CA GLN A 53 1.75 4.81 -8.85
C GLN A 53 2.29 3.44 -8.45
N ALA A 54 3.20 3.38 -7.48
CA ALA A 54 3.68 2.12 -6.92
C ALA A 54 2.51 1.34 -6.29
N HIS A 55 1.66 1.99 -5.50
CA HIS A 55 0.48 1.33 -4.92
C HIS A 55 -0.62 1.02 -5.95
N LEU A 56 -0.79 1.86 -6.98
CA LEU A 56 -1.66 1.53 -8.11
C LEU A 56 -1.18 0.27 -8.84
N LEU A 57 0.13 0.15 -9.09
CA LEU A 57 0.73 -1.06 -9.63
C LEU A 57 0.49 -2.25 -8.71
N ASP A 58 0.66 -2.07 -7.41
CA ASP A 58 0.48 -3.13 -6.41
C ASP A 58 -0.98 -3.65 -6.35
N ALA A 59 -1.95 -2.76 -6.48
CA ALA A 59 -3.37 -3.11 -6.58
C ALA A 59 -3.73 -3.82 -7.91
N VAL A 60 -3.09 -3.44 -9.03
CA VAL A 60 -3.22 -4.18 -10.30
C VAL A 60 -2.69 -5.62 -10.14
N VAL A 61 -1.55 -5.79 -9.45
CA VAL A 61 -0.99 -7.12 -9.17
C VAL A 61 -1.92 -7.94 -8.26
N ASP A 62 -2.64 -7.30 -7.34
CA ASP A 62 -3.64 -7.98 -6.50
C ASP A 62 -4.76 -8.60 -7.31
N ALA A 63 -5.37 -7.79 -8.20
CA ALA A 63 -6.41 -8.27 -9.09
C ALA A 63 -5.87 -9.41 -9.97
N GLY A 64 -4.65 -9.26 -10.52
CA GLY A 64 -4.01 -10.31 -11.32
C GLY A 64 -3.85 -11.63 -10.57
N ARG A 65 -3.37 -11.59 -9.32
CA ARG A 65 -3.23 -12.78 -8.47
C ARG A 65 -4.58 -13.39 -8.07
N ARG A 66 -5.58 -12.56 -7.76
CA ARG A 66 -6.93 -13.03 -7.45
C ARG A 66 -7.56 -13.73 -8.65
N HIS A 67 -7.44 -13.17 -9.84
CA HIS A 67 -7.92 -13.79 -11.07
C HIS A 67 -7.19 -15.11 -11.38
N LEU A 68 -5.87 -15.13 -11.19
CA LEU A 68 -5.08 -16.35 -11.33
C LEU A 68 -5.55 -17.45 -10.36
N ALA A 69 -5.74 -17.12 -9.08
CA ALA A 69 -6.24 -18.05 -8.07
C ALA A 69 -7.66 -18.56 -8.39
N ALA A 70 -8.47 -17.75 -9.06
CA ALA A 70 -9.81 -18.13 -9.53
C ALA A 70 -9.81 -18.90 -10.86
N GLY A 71 -8.63 -19.16 -11.47
CA GLY A 71 -8.50 -19.82 -12.76
C GLY A 71 -8.82 -18.95 -13.99
N ASP A 72 -9.07 -17.64 -13.80
CA ASP A 72 -9.33 -16.69 -14.88
C ASP A 72 -8.01 -16.15 -15.45
N LEU A 73 -7.38 -16.97 -16.29
CA LEU A 73 -6.08 -16.67 -16.88
C LEU A 73 -6.09 -15.43 -17.79
N ASP A 74 -7.22 -15.11 -18.42
CA ASP A 74 -7.29 -13.98 -19.34
C ASP A 74 -7.31 -12.66 -18.58
N ARG A 75 -8.11 -12.55 -17.51
CA ARG A 75 -8.06 -11.38 -16.63
C ARG A 75 -6.73 -11.28 -15.88
N ALA A 76 -6.15 -12.41 -15.46
CA ALA A 76 -4.82 -12.42 -14.84
C ALA A 76 -3.73 -11.87 -15.79
N ARG A 77 -3.73 -12.30 -17.06
CA ARG A 77 -2.81 -11.80 -18.09
C ARG A 77 -3.06 -10.32 -18.43
N ALA A 78 -4.31 -9.89 -18.45
CA ALA A 78 -4.66 -8.49 -18.68
C ALA A 78 -4.12 -7.59 -17.56
N ALA A 79 -4.32 -7.98 -16.29
CA ALA A 79 -3.77 -7.27 -15.14
C ALA A 79 -2.23 -7.25 -15.17
N ARG A 80 -1.60 -8.39 -15.47
CA ARG A 80 -0.13 -8.48 -15.67
C ARG A 80 0.33 -7.48 -16.73
N LEU A 81 -0.33 -7.44 -17.90
CA LEU A 81 0.02 -6.50 -18.98
C LEU A 81 -0.12 -5.04 -18.55
N ASP A 82 -1.19 -4.69 -17.84
CA ASP A 82 -1.40 -3.32 -17.34
C ASP A 82 -0.35 -2.95 -16.28
N GLY A 83 0.09 -3.89 -15.44
CA GLY A 83 1.20 -3.69 -14.52
C GLY A 83 2.51 -3.33 -15.22
N HIS A 84 2.85 -4.02 -16.31
CA HIS A 84 4.03 -3.67 -17.13
C HIS A 84 3.90 -2.32 -17.83
N ARG A 85 2.69 -1.95 -18.27
CA ARG A 85 2.44 -0.63 -18.85
C ARG A 85 2.55 0.48 -17.82
N LEU A 86 2.13 0.23 -16.57
CA LEU A 86 2.33 1.15 -15.44
C LEU A 86 3.81 1.32 -15.13
N LEU A 87 4.56 0.21 -14.99
CA LEU A 87 6.01 0.26 -14.77
C LEU A 87 6.70 1.08 -15.86
N ARG A 88 6.36 0.85 -17.13
CA ARG A 88 6.87 1.65 -18.26
C ARG A 88 6.50 3.13 -18.14
N GLY A 89 5.26 3.45 -17.76
CA GLY A 89 4.83 4.82 -17.53
C GLY A 89 5.62 5.51 -16.42
N ILE A 90 5.83 4.82 -15.29
CA ILE A 90 6.63 5.31 -14.15
C ILE A 90 8.08 5.56 -14.57
N THR A 91 8.69 4.65 -15.34
CA THR A 91 10.04 4.81 -15.88
C THR A 91 10.14 6.06 -16.77
N LEU A 92 9.20 6.24 -17.70
CA LEU A 92 9.18 7.42 -18.58
C LEU A 92 9.03 8.72 -17.79
N ARG A 93 8.17 8.74 -16.77
CA ARG A 93 7.94 9.92 -15.94
C ARG A 93 9.11 10.23 -15.00
N SER A 94 9.90 9.22 -14.66
CA SER A 94 11.14 9.30 -13.87
C SER A 94 12.39 9.45 -14.74
N ALA A 95 12.34 10.27 -15.80
CA ALA A 95 13.47 10.56 -16.69
C ALA A 95 14.18 9.31 -17.27
N GLY A 96 13.42 8.25 -17.53
CA GLY A 96 13.90 6.99 -18.10
C GLY A 96 14.47 5.99 -17.08
N ARG A 97 14.52 6.32 -15.78
CA ARG A 97 15.06 5.45 -14.73
C ARG A 97 14.16 5.47 -13.48
N VAL A 98 13.59 4.33 -13.10
CA VAL A 98 12.75 4.24 -11.89
C VAL A 98 13.48 4.66 -10.61
N ALA A 99 14.80 4.47 -10.57
CA ALA A 99 15.67 4.84 -9.45
C ALA A 99 16.02 6.34 -9.38
N ALA A 100 15.57 7.16 -10.34
CA ALA A 100 15.79 8.61 -10.35
C ALA A 100 14.76 9.34 -9.46
N ASN A 101 14.73 8.99 -8.18
CA ASN A 101 13.90 9.59 -7.15
C ASN A 101 14.77 9.88 -5.89
N PRO A 102 14.69 11.08 -5.29
CA PRO A 102 15.41 11.38 -4.05
C PRO A 102 14.83 10.68 -2.81
N PHE A 103 13.61 10.16 -2.87
CA PHE A 103 12.88 9.56 -1.75
C PHE A 103 13.08 8.03 -1.70
N TYR A 104 13.60 7.52 -0.58
CA TYR A 104 13.91 6.10 -0.41
C TYR A 104 12.66 5.27 -0.11
N ASP A 105 11.69 5.83 0.63
CA ASP A 105 10.36 5.26 0.85
C ASP A 105 9.63 5.04 -0.48
N ASP A 106 9.57 6.06 -1.35
CA ASP A 106 9.02 5.94 -2.71
C ASP A 106 9.62 4.75 -3.47
N MET A 107 10.96 4.64 -3.45
CA MET A 107 11.68 3.57 -4.13
C MET A 107 11.43 2.20 -3.49
N ALA A 108 11.28 2.12 -2.17
CA ALA A 108 10.96 0.89 -1.46
C ALA A 108 9.57 0.38 -1.86
N TRP A 109 8.56 1.27 -1.93
CA TRP A 109 7.22 0.89 -2.39
C TRP A 109 7.21 0.36 -3.82
N LEU A 110 7.94 1.01 -4.73
CA LEU A 110 8.03 0.50 -6.10
C LEU A 110 8.79 -0.83 -6.18
N LEU A 111 9.85 -1.01 -5.40
CA LEU A 111 10.60 -2.27 -5.35
C LEU A 111 9.69 -3.43 -4.92
N LEU A 112 8.87 -3.22 -3.89
CA LEU A 112 7.90 -4.21 -3.43
C LEU A 112 6.87 -4.55 -4.52
N ALA A 113 6.28 -3.54 -5.17
CA ALA A 113 5.29 -3.75 -6.23
C ALA A 113 5.90 -4.45 -7.47
N VAL A 114 7.12 -4.07 -7.88
CA VAL A 114 7.86 -4.70 -8.98
C VAL A 114 8.23 -6.15 -8.65
N GLY A 115 8.63 -6.44 -7.40
CA GLY A 115 8.87 -7.80 -6.94
C GLY A 115 7.61 -8.67 -7.05
N ARG A 116 6.45 -8.14 -6.66
CA ARG A 116 5.17 -8.85 -6.77
C ARG A 116 4.73 -9.04 -8.23
N LEU A 117 4.94 -8.05 -9.10
CA LEU A 117 4.73 -8.20 -10.55
C LEU A 117 5.65 -9.27 -11.16
N SER A 118 6.92 -9.27 -10.77
CA SER A 118 7.91 -10.28 -11.20
C SER A 118 7.52 -11.70 -10.77
N ALA A 119 6.93 -11.86 -9.59
CA ALA A 119 6.37 -13.14 -9.14
C ALA A 119 5.16 -13.56 -9.99
N LEU A 120 4.22 -12.65 -10.24
CA LEU A 120 3.08 -12.90 -11.13
C LEU A 120 3.53 -13.27 -12.57
N ASP A 121 4.60 -12.66 -13.07
CA ASP A 121 5.22 -13.03 -14.35
C ASP A 121 5.67 -14.49 -14.35
N ARG A 122 6.36 -14.93 -13.29
CA ARG A 122 6.83 -16.32 -13.15
C ARG A 122 5.66 -17.29 -13.10
N GLU A 123 4.63 -16.99 -12.32
CA GLU A 123 3.45 -17.84 -12.18
C GLU A 123 2.69 -18.00 -13.51
N LEU A 124 2.57 -16.93 -14.31
CA LEU A 124 1.82 -16.96 -15.58
C LEU A 124 2.65 -17.42 -16.79
N THR A 125 3.97 -17.24 -16.78
CA THR A 125 4.82 -17.41 -17.97
C THR A 125 6.06 -18.26 -17.75
N GLY A 126 6.31 -18.73 -16.53
CA GLY A 126 7.49 -19.51 -16.14
C GLY A 126 8.76 -18.70 -15.94
N ARG A 127 8.75 -17.38 -16.19
CA ARG A 127 9.92 -16.51 -16.03
C ARG A 127 9.53 -15.09 -15.65
N ALA A 128 10.45 -14.37 -15.00
CA ALA A 128 10.33 -12.94 -14.77
C ALA A 128 10.56 -12.16 -16.07
N ASP A 129 9.88 -11.01 -16.20
CA ASP A 129 10.21 -10.04 -17.23
C ASP A 129 11.52 -9.31 -16.89
N VAL A 130 12.35 -9.02 -17.90
CA VAL A 130 13.63 -8.33 -17.73
C VAL A 130 13.44 -6.93 -17.16
N ALA A 131 12.37 -6.22 -17.57
CA ALA A 131 12.10 -4.88 -17.06
C ALA A 131 11.87 -4.86 -15.54
N CYS A 132 11.25 -5.92 -14.99
CA CYS A 132 11.08 -6.08 -13.54
C CYS A 132 12.42 -6.33 -12.84
N LEU A 133 13.29 -7.16 -13.43
CA LEU A 133 14.59 -7.49 -12.84
C LEU A 133 15.52 -6.26 -12.82
N ASP A 134 15.55 -5.51 -13.92
CA ASP A 134 16.36 -4.29 -14.04
C ASP A 134 15.87 -3.21 -13.07
N ALA A 135 14.54 -2.98 -13.04
CA ALA A 135 13.93 -2.03 -12.10
C ALA A 135 14.19 -2.44 -10.65
N GLY A 136 13.97 -3.71 -10.30
CA GLY A 136 14.19 -4.23 -8.96
C GLY A 136 15.64 -4.08 -8.50
N SER A 137 16.61 -4.42 -9.36
CA SER A 137 18.03 -4.29 -9.05
C SER A 137 18.45 -2.84 -8.84
N ALA A 138 17.97 -1.92 -9.68
CA ALA A 138 18.28 -0.51 -9.56
C ALA A 138 17.67 0.12 -8.29
N LEU A 139 16.44 -0.24 -7.95
CA LEU A 139 15.76 0.24 -6.74
C LEU A 139 16.41 -0.31 -5.47
N LEU A 140 16.75 -1.60 -5.44
CA LEU A 140 17.44 -2.22 -4.32
C LEU A 140 18.79 -1.54 -4.06
N ALA A 141 19.60 -1.33 -5.10
CA ALA A 141 20.89 -0.67 -4.96
C ALA A 141 20.76 0.75 -4.37
N ARG A 142 19.69 1.49 -4.70
CA ARG A 142 19.41 2.78 -4.08
C ARG A 142 18.99 2.64 -2.63
N LEU A 143 18.10 1.70 -2.32
CA LEU A 143 17.61 1.49 -0.96
C LEU A 143 18.74 1.09 -0.01
N GLU A 144 19.67 0.27 -0.48
CA GLU A 144 20.88 -0.11 0.23
C GLU A 144 21.79 1.09 0.56
N GLN A 145 21.77 2.18 -0.23
CA GLN A 145 22.50 3.41 0.06
C GLN A 145 21.82 4.27 1.14
N GLY A 146 20.51 4.11 1.34
CA GLY A 146 19.77 4.81 2.39
C GLY A 146 19.90 4.14 3.77
N HIS A 147 20.30 2.86 3.81
CA HIS A 147 20.53 2.10 5.04
C HIS A 147 21.97 2.31 5.52
N THR A 148 22.15 3.19 6.49
CA THR A 148 23.45 3.56 7.07
C THR A 148 23.46 3.39 8.59
N GLY A 149 24.65 3.41 9.19
CA GLY A 149 24.81 3.36 10.65
C GLY A 149 24.46 4.66 11.39
N ASP A 150 24.25 5.78 10.68
CA ASP A 150 23.90 7.06 11.27
C ASP A 150 22.63 6.96 12.12
N MET A 151 22.57 7.70 13.23
CA MET A 151 21.45 7.64 14.18
C MET A 151 21.12 6.20 14.66
N GLY A 152 22.12 5.32 14.70
CA GLY A 152 22.01 3.96 15.23
C GLY A 152 21.49 2.90 14.25
N GLY A 153 21.25 3.25 12.98
CA GLY A 153 20.71 2.31 11.98
C GLY A 153 19.51 2.90 11.22
N GLY A 154 18.62 2.05 10.72
CA GLY A 154 17.43 2.49 9.97
C GLY A 154 17.75 3.06 8.58
N VAL A 155 16.71 3.50 7.87
CA VAL A 155 16.82 3.97 6.48
C VAL A 155 16.44 5.45 6.40
N PHE A 156 17.27 6.27 5.76
CA PHE A 156 16.94 7.67 5.52
C PHE A 156 15.67 7.82 4.69
N TRP A 157 14.92 8.88 4.94
CA TRP A 157 13.71 9.21 4.19
C TRP A 157 14.05 9.61 2.76
N ASN A 158 15.06 10.47 2.59
CA ASN A 158 15.50 10.95 1.29
C ASN A 158 17.02 11.21 1.26
N THR A 159 17.55 11.60 0.10
CA THR A 159 18.98 11.84 -0.14
C THR A 159 19.58 13.07 0.56
N ALA A 160 18.78 13.88 1.27
CA ALA A 160 19.31 14.94 2.13
C ALA A 160 19.87 14.39 3.46
N HIS A 161 19.52 13.13 3.80
CA HIS A 161 20.04 12.40 4.96
C HIS A 161 19.84 13.14 6.30
N ASP A 162 18.72 13.83 6.47
CA ASP A 162 18.39 14.60 7.69
C ASP A 162 17.29 13.95 8.56
N PHE A 163 16.64 12.89 8.05
CA PHE A 163 15.51 12.24 8.71
C PHE A 163 15.48 10.74 8.41
N LYS A 164 15.38 9.90 9.44
CA LYS A 164 15.06 8.47 9.30
C LYS A 164 13.69 8.23 9.92
N ASN A 165 12.80 7.60 9.17
CA ASN A 165 11.42 7.43 9.58
C ASN A 165 10.94 5.99 9.35
N ALA A 166 9.80 5.69 9.96
CA ALA A 166 9.07 4.45 9.76
C ALA A 166 8.63 4.33 8.29
N ALA A 167 8.38 5.47 7.61
CA ALA A 167 7.97 5.53 6.22
C ALA A 167 8.94 4.84 5.26
N SER A 168 10.24 5.07 5.45
CA SER A 168 11.30 4.45 4.66
C SER A 168 11.73 3.12 5.25
N SER A 169 11.86 3.05 6.58
CA SER A 169 12.45 1.89 7.25
C SER A 169 11.56 0.65 7.20
N ALA A 170 10.24 0.79 7.39
CA ALA A 170 9.30 -0.32 7.35
C ALA A 170 9.27 -1.03 5.99
N PRO A 171 8.97 -0.36 4.86
CA PRO A 171 9.00 -1.00 3.55
C PRO A 171 10.41 -1.42 3.13
N ALA A 172 11.48 -0.78 3.62
CA ALA A 172 12.83 -1.22 3.35
C ALA A 172 13.19 -2.54 4.04
N ALA A 173 12.80 -2.74 5.30
CA ALA A 173 12.96 -4.01 5.98
C ALA A 173 12.26 -5.14 5.21
N LEU A 174 11.02 -4.91 4.79
CA LEU A 174 10.28 -5.87 3.97
C LEU A 174 10.93 -6.11 2.60
N ALA A 175 11.43 -5.06 1.95
CA ALA A 175 12.14 -5.21 0.68
C ALA A 175 13.43 -6.01 0.85
N PHE A 176 14.17 -5.82 1.94
CA PHE A 176 15.40 -6.56 2.22
C PHE A 176 15.14 -8.05 2.44
N VAL A 177 14.12 -8.43 3.23
CA VAL A 177 13.82 -9.86 3.42
C VAL A 177 13.38 -10.50 2.08
N ARG A 178 12.52 -9.82 1.32
CA ARG A 178 12.05 -10.28 -0.02
C ARG A 178 13.12 -10.30 -1.10
N THR A 179 14.28 -9.68 -0.87
CA THR A 179 15.43 -9.67 -1.79
C THR A 179 16.65 -10.42 -1.23
N ASN A 180 16.41 -11.33 -0.28
CA ASN A 180 17.43 -12.20 0.31
C ASN A 180 18.57 -11.41 0.98
N ARG A 181 18.17 -10.47 1.86
CA ARG A 181 19.05 -9.71 2.76
C ARG A 181 18.53 -9.79 4.20
N PRO A 182 18.34 -11.00 4.77
CA PRO A 182 17.72 -11.17 6.09
C PRO A 182 18.45 -10.39 7.19
N ASP A 183 19.79 -10.35 7.16
CA ASP A 183 20.59 -9.58 8.13
C ASP A 183 20.28 -8.07 8.11
N ARG A 184 20.07 -7.50 6.92
CA ARG A 184 19.71 -6.09 6.76
C ARG A 184 18.28 -5.83 7.21
N ALA A 185 17.35 -6.73 6.87
CA ALA A 185 15.97 -6.65 7.35
C ALA A 185 15.92 -6.67 8.88
N ALA A 186 16.63 -7.62 9.49
CA ALA A 186 16.74 -7.75 10.94
C ALA A 186 17.38 -6.51 11.60
N ALA A 187 18.42 -5.94 10.99
CA ALA A 187 19.05 -4.72 11.48
C ALA A 187 18.10 -3.51 11.45
N VAL A 188 17.33 -3.33 10.37
CA VAL A 188 16.34 -2.26 10.26
C VAL A 188 15.20 -2.47 11.26
N LEU A 189 14.69 -3.70 11.40
CA LEU A 189 13.63 -4.02 12.36
C LEU A 189 14.05 -3.78 13.81
N ARG A 190 15.28 -4.18 14.19
CA ARG A 190 15.84 -3.88 15.52
C ARG A 190 15.94 -2.39 15.76
N TRP A 191 16.44 -1.62 14.78
CA TRP A 191 16.47 -0.16 14.90
C TRP A 191 15.07 0.45 15.09
N MET A 192 14.08 -0.03 14.33
CA MET A 192 12.70 0.43 14.49
C MET A 192 12.15 0.09 15.89
N GLU A 193 12.46 -1.10 16.40
CA GLU A 193 12.10 -1.52 17.76
C GLU A 193 12.78 -0.65 18.83
N ASP A 194 14.09 -0.42 18.72
CA ASP A 194 14.86 0.32 19.71
C ASP A 194 14.56 1.82 19.72
N VAL A 195 14.26 2.40 18.55
CA VAL A 195 14.16 3.87 18.37
C VAL A 195 12.73 4.36 18.23
N LEU A 196 11.87 3.64 17.50
CA LEU A 196 10.56 4.13 17.10
C LEU A 196 9.40 3.47 17.82
N TRP A 197 9.56 2.25 18.34
CA TRP A 197 8.52 1.55 19.06
C TRP A 197 8.07 2.34 20.29
N GLU A 198 6.76 2.46 20.45
CA GLU A 198 6.12 2.98 21.65
C GLU A 198 5.35 1.83 22.30
N PRO A 199 5.85 1.25 23.41
CA PRO A 199 5.29 0.03 23.98
C PRO A 199 3.91 0.23 24.62
N GLY A 200 3.56 1.44 25.08
CA GLY A 200 2.26 1.70 25.71
C GLY A 200 1.08 1.64 24.73
N ARG A 201 1.30 1.99 23.47
CA ARG A 201 0.33 2.04 22.37
C ARG A 201 0.56 0.94 21.35
N ARG A 202 1.72 0.28 21.40
CA ARG A 202 2.14 -0.81 20.50
C ARG A 202 2.18 -0.38 19.03
N VAL A 203 2.75 0.78 18.79
CA VAL A 203 2.86 1.41 17.47
C VAL A 203 4.25 1.99 17.26
N TYR A 204 4.61 2.21 16.00
CA TYR A 204 5.84 2.91 15.63
C TYR A 204 5.57 4.40 15.45
N ARG A 205 6.39 5.20 16.13
CA ARG A 205 6.48 6.65 15.93
C ARG A 205 7.09 6.98 14.58
N ASP A 206 6.84 8.18 14.10
CA ASP A 206 7.09 8.54 12.71
C ASP A 206 8.58 8.48 12.39
N GLY A 207 9.45 9.07 13.20
CA GLY A 207 10.88 9.03 12.92
C GLY A 207 11.75 9.85 13.84
N VAL A 208 13.03 9.92 13.51
CA VAL A 208 14.04 10.75 14.18
C VAL A 208 14.71 11.68 13.18
N ARG A 209 14.74 12.97 13.53
CA ARG A 209 15.31 14.06 12.71
C ARG A 209 16.63 14.54 13.28
N LEU A 210 17.61 14.75 12.42
CA LEU A 210 18.84 15.46 12.77
C LEU A 210 18.51 16.94 13.01
N VAL A 211 18.89 17.42 14.18
CA VAL A 211 18.78 18.82 14.57
C VAL A 211 20.20 19.37 14.68
N ALA A 212 20.48 20.47 13.99
CA ALA A 212 21.76 21.13 14.09
C ALA A 212 21.97 21.59 15.54
N ALA A 213 22.92 20.99 16.25
CA ALA A 213 23.37 21.54 17.51
C ALA A 213 24.43 22.61 17.21
N GLY A 214 24.23 23.81 17.73
CA GLY A 214 25.22 24.88 17.67
C GLY A 214 26.57 24.54 18.33
N SER A 215 26.69 23.35 18.94
CA SER A 215 27.89 22.80 19.58
C SER A 215 28.72 21.86 18.69
N GLY A 216 28.29 21.55 17.46
CA GLY A 216 29.00 20.62 16.57
C GLY A 216 28.80 19.13 16.88
N SER A 217 27.83 18.78 17.73
CA SER A 217 27.39 17.39 17.96
C SER A 217 26.05 17.14 17.28
N GLU A 218 25.87 15.97 16.65
CA GLU A 218 24.57 15.61 16.09
C GLU A 218 23.57 15.31 17.22
N VAL A 219 22.49 16.08 17.28
CA VAL A 219 21.38 15.83 18.20
C VAL A 219 20.18 15.37 17.39
N THR A 220 19.50 14.33 17.85
CA THR A 220 18.27 13.84 17.22
C THR A 220 17.04 14.34 17.97
N ARG A 221 15.95 14.57 17.23
CA ARG A 221 14.62 14.81 17.78
C ARG A 221 13.68 13.71 17.30
N LEU A 222 12.96 13.11 18.23
CA LEU A 222 11.92 12.13 17.94
C LEU A 222 10.63 12.84 17.48
N GLU A 223 10.04 12.35 16.40
CA GLU A 223 8.74 12.77 15.88
C GLU A 223 7.66 11.79 16.39
N GLU A 224 6.86 12.25 17.36
CA GLU A 224 5.89 11.42 18.11
C GLU A 224 4.63 11.07 17.32
N ALA A 225 4.47 11.59 16.10
CA ALA A 225 3.34 11.27 15.24
C ALA A 225 3.29 9.77 14.95
N VAL A 226 2.10 9.23 14.78
CA VAL A 226 1.88 7.80 14.53
C VAL A 226 0.88 7.67 13.39
N PHE A 227 1.20 6.79 12.43
CA PHE A 227 0.39 6.56 11.25
C PHE A 227 0.25 5.06 10.97
N SER A 228 -0.88 4.64 10.40
CA SER A 228 -1.19 3.21 10.21
C SER A 228 -0.30 2.49 9.21
N TYR A 229 0.28 3.20 8.25
CA TYR A 229 0.97 2.59 7.12
C TYR A 229 2.33 1.98 7.46
N SER A 230 2.94 2.36 8.59
CA SER A 230 4.21 1.78 9.06
C SER A 230 4.01 0.37 9.61
N SER A 231 2.90 0.11 10.31
CA SER A 231 2.61 -1.18 10.94
C SER A 231 2.50 -2.33 9.94
N GLY A 232 1.96 -2.07 8.74
CA GLY A 232 1.74 -3.10 7.73
C GLY A 232 3.04 -3.78 7.25
N PRO A 233 4.01 -3.03 6.67
CA PRO A 233 5.26 -3.63 6.21
C PRO A 233 6.11 -4.20 7.35
N VAL A 234 6.08 -3.61 8.56
CA VAL A 234 6.76 -4.20 9.72
C VAL A 234 6.17 -5.57 10.05
N LEU A 235 4.84 -5.68 10.10
CA LEU A 235 4.14 -6.94 10.34
C LEU A 235 4.57 -8.02 9.35
N ALA A 236 4.58 -7.69 8.05
CA ALA A 236 5.02 -8.64 7.03
C ALA A 236 6.51 -8.98 7.13
N ALA A 237 7.37 -8.00 7.40
CA ALA A 237 8.81 -8.22 7.51
C ALA A 237 9.17 -9.10 8.72
N LEU A 238 8.49 -8.91 9.86
CA LEU A 238 8.64 -9.75 11.05
C LEU A 238 8.27 -11.21 10.75
N LEU A 239 7.12 -11.42 10.10
CA LEU A 239 6.62 -12.76 9.77
C LEU A 239 7.49 -13.46 8.72
N GLU A 240 7.89 -12.78 7.65
CA GLU A 240 8.78 -13.36 6.63
C GLU A 240 10.18 -13.63 7.17
N LEU A 241 10.71 -12.78 8.06
CA LEU A 241 11.98 -13.05 8.73
C LEU A 241 11.87 -14.22 9.70
N ALA A 242 10.72 -14.40 10.37
CA ALA A 242 10.47 -15.56 11.22
C ALA A 242 10.43 -16.88 10.45
N GLU A 243 10.06 -16.85 9.16
CA GLU A 243 10.08 -18.02 8.25
C GLU A 243 11.43 -18.25 7.57
N ASP A 244 12.35 -17.29 7.65
CA ASP A 244 13.67 -17.41 7.00
C ASP A 244 14.44 -18.62 7.58
N PRO A 245 15.02 -19.50 6.74
CA PRO A 245 15.74 -20.69 7.21
C PRO A 245 16.95 -20.40 8.10
N SER A 246 17.49 -19.19 8.06
CA SER A 246 18.59 -18.75 8.95
C SER A 246 18.11 -18.32 10.34
N THR A 247 16.81 -18.11 10.51
CA THR A 247 16.20 -17.71 11.78
C THR A 247 15.99 -18.94 12.67
N GLY A 248 16.65 -18.96 13.83
CA GLY A 248 16.48 -20.02 14.81
C GLY A 248 15.07 -20.06 15.42
N PRO A 249 14.61 -21.21 15.96
CA PRO A 249 13.24 -21.37 16.47
C PRO A 249 12.84 -20.34 17.54
N GLU A 250 13.75 -20.00 18.45
CA GLU A 250 13.49 -19.03 19.52
C GLU A 250 13.26 -17.61 18.97
N GLU A 251 14.08 -17.19 18.00
CA GLU A 251 13.92 -15.88 17.36
C GLU A 251 12.68 -15.84 16.47
N SER A 252 12.38 -16.93 15.76
CA SER A 252 11.14 -17.08 14.98
C SER A 252 9.91 -16.86 15.86
N GLU A 253 9.88 -17.47 17.06
CA GLU A 253 8.79 -17.28 18.02
C GLU A 253 8.73 -15.85 18.59
N ARG A 254 9.90 -15.22 18.84
CA ARG A 254 9.97 -13.81 19.27
C ARG A 254 9.40 -12.87 18.20
N LEU A 255 9.79 -13.06 16.94
CA LEU A 255 9.31 -12.27 15.80
C LEU A 255 7.80 -12.47 15.59
N ALA A 256 7.29 -13.70 15.72
CA ALA A 256 5.86 -13.99 15.64
C ALA A 256 5.05 -13.32 16.77
N ARG A 257 5.60 -13.27 18.00
CA ARG A 257 5.01 -12.51 19.11
C ARG A 257 5.01 -11.00 18.83
N ALA A 258 6.13 -10.45 18.34
CA ALA A 258 6.19 -9.04 17.96
C ALA A 258 5.16 -8.69 16.87
N ALA A 259 5.00 -9.56 15.87
CA ALA A 259 3.96 -9.42 14.86
C ALA A 259 2.54 -9.39 15.46
N ALA A 260 2.26 -10.23 16.46
CA ALA A 260 0.98 -10.21 17.17
C ALA A 260 0.74 -8.90 17.94
N GLU A 261 1.77 -8.32 18.55
CA GLU A 261 1.68 -7.00 19.20
C GLU A 261 1.40 -5.89 18.20
N VAL A 262 1.99 -5.94 17.00
CA VAL A 262 1.70 -4.97 15.92
C VAL A 262 0.22 -5.06 15.48
N VAL A 263 -0.35 -6.26 15.39
CA VAL A 263 -1.79 -6.44 15.11
C VAL A 263 -2.65 -5.86 16.24
N GLY A 264 -2.30 -6.13 17.50
CA GLY A 264 -2.99 -5.57 18.66
C GLY A 264 -2.94 -4.05 18.71
N GLY A 265 -1.77 -3.45 18.50
CA GLY A 265 -1.60 -2.00 18.42
C GLY A 265 -2.36 -1.38 17.26
N ALA A 266 -2.44 -2.06 16.11
CA ALA A 266 -3.27 -1.59 15.01
C ALA A 266 -4.76 -1.58 15.36
N ALA A 267 -5.24 -2.61 16.06
CA ALA A 267 -6.62 -2.69 16.53
C ALA A 267 -6.96 -1.60 17.55
N GLU A 268 -6.02 -1.17 18.38
CA GLU A 268 -6.25 -0.15 19.40
C GLU A 268 -6.04 1.28 18.90
N ALA A 269 -5.01 1.52 18.08
CA ALA A 269 -4.59 2.85 17.69
C ALA A 269 -5.23 3.36 16.39
N PHE A 270 -5.64 2.45 15.50
CA PHE A 270 -6.08 2.79 14.15
C PHE A 270 -7.49 2.32 13.81
N THR A 271 -8.35 2.15 14.81
CA THR A 271 -9.74 1.75 14.60
C THR A 271 -10.73 2.79 15.11
N ARG A 272 -11.95 2.70 14.59
CA ARG A 272 -13.14 3.35 15.10
C ARG A 272 -14.26 2.32 15.13
N GLU A 273 -15.17 2.51 16.07
CA GLU A 273 -16.38 1.69 16.15
C GLU A 273 -17.40 2.15 15.11
N LEU A 274 -17.95 1.18 14.37
CA LEU A 274 -19.08 1.37 13.45
C LEU A 274 -19.98 0.14 13.51
N ASP A 275 -21.24 0.34 13.92
CA ASP A 275 -22.26 -0.71 14.05
C ASP A 275 -21.79 -1.93 14.86
N GLY A 276 -21.10 -1.68 15.97
CA GLY A 276 -20.54 -2.67 16.89
C GLY A 276 -19.27 -3.37 16.39
N ARG A 277 -18.67 -2.94 15.27
CA ARG A 277 -17.49 -3.56 14.67
C ARG A 277 -16.29 -2.60 14.60
N PRO A 278 -15.05 -3.10 14.75
CA PRO A 278 -13.86 -2.27 14.61
C PRO A 278 -13.52 -2.07 13.12
N VAL A 279 -13.68 -0.84 12.65
CA VAL A 279 -13.32 -0.42 11.28
C VAL A 279 -12.02 0.38 11.33
N LEU A 280 -11.10 0.14 10.40
CA LEU A 280 -9.86 0.90 10.34
C LEU A 280 -10.14 2.38 10.03
N ALA A 281 -9.57 3.26 10.84
CA ALA A 281 -9.62 4.70 10.66
C ALA A 281 -8.77 5.11 9.46
N ALA A 282 -9.26 6.03 8.65
CA ALA A 282 -8.47 6.63 7.57
C ALA A 282 -7.83 7.97 7.97
N HIS A 283 -6.89 8.41 7.13
CA HIS A 283 -6.07 9.60 7.36
C HIS A 283 -6.42 10.74 6.38
N GLY A 284 -7.63 10.72 5.82
CA GLY A 284 -8.14 11.75 4.92
C GLY A 284 -7.65 11.59 3.47
N GLY A 285 -7.41 12.72 2.81
CA GLY A 285 -6.93 12.79 1.42
C GLY A 285 -5.41 12.87 1.32
N GLY A 286 -4.92 13.25 0.14
CA GLY A 286 -3.51 13.30 -0.21
C GLY A 286 -2.84 11.95 0.04
N ASP A 287 -1.65 12.01 0.63
CA ASP A 287 -0.84 10.83 0.96
C ASP A 287 -1.52 9.92 2.00
N GLY A 288 -2.23 10.51 2.96
CA GLY A 288 -2.98 9.78 4.00
C GLY A 288 -4.07 8.86 3.42
N GLY A 289 -4.51 9.14 2.19
CA GLY A 289 -5.49 8.34 1.47
C GLY A 289 -5.01 6.95 1.06
N LEU A 290 -3.73 6.59 1.25
CA LEU A 290 -3.20 5.23 1.01
C LEU A 290 -2.93 4.45 2.30
N PHE A 291 -2.85 5.12 3.46
CA PHE A 291 -2.27 4.56 4.67
C PHE A 291 -3.03 3.35 5.21
N THR A 292 -4.36 3.39 5.17
CA THR A 292 -5.20 2.30 5.68
C THR A 292 -5.22 1.13 4.71
N GLY A 293 -5.13 1.40 3.40
CA GLY A 293 -5.01 0.35 2.38
C GLY A 293 -3.72 -0.45 2.54
N ILE A 294 -2.60 0.22 2.81
CA ILE A 294 -1.31 -0.43 3.09
C ILE A 294 -1.43 -1.35 4.31
N LEU A 295 -1.99 -0.86 5.42
CA LEU A 295 -2.19 -1.68 6.61
C LEU A 295 -3.08 -2.90 6.32
N ALA A 296 -4.23 -2.69 5.67
CA ALA A 296 -5.20 -3.76 5.39
C ALA A 296 -4.61 -4.89 4.52
N ARG A 297 -3.76 -4.56 3.54
CA ARG A 297 -3.04 -5.55 2.72
C ARG A 297 -2.26 -6.53 3.58
N TYR A 298 -1.45 -6.01 4.50
CA TYR A 298 -0.57 -6.84 5.33
C TYR A 298 -1.31 -7.49 6.48
N LEU A 299 -2.42 -6.90 6.98
CA LEU A 299 -3.33 -7.58 7.90
C LEU A 299 -3.96 -8.82 7.24
N ALA A 300 -4.35 -8.75 5.96
CA ALA A 300 -4.88 -9.92 5.26
C ALA A 300 -3.84 -11.02 5.03
N GLU A 301 -2.57 -10.65 4.78
CA GLU A 301 -1.44 -11.61 4.75
C GLU A 301 -1.26 -12.26 6.14
N ALA A 302 -1.22 -11.45 7.20
CA ALA A 302 -1.04 -11.89 8.58
C ALA A 302 -2.19 -12.78 9.10
N ALA A 303 -3.44 -12.48 8.73
CA ALA A 303 -4.62 -13.27 9.07
C ALA A 303 -4.54 -14.73 8.60
N ARG A 304 -3.74 -14.99 7.57
CA ARG A 304 -3.52 -16.31 6.97
C ARG A 304 -2.19 -16.95 7.36
N HIS A 305 -1.34 -16.23 8.12
CA HIS A 305 0.01 -16.65 8.38
C HIS A 305 0.08 -17.69 9.53
N PRO A 306 0.66 -18.89 9.31
CA PRO A 306 0.60 -19.99 10.28
C PRO A 306 1.33 -19.69 11.59
N LEU A 307 2.44 -18.93 11.54
CA LEU A 307 3.20 -18.53 12.73
C LEU A 307 2.46 -17.54 13.65
N LEU A 308 1.48 -16.80 13.12
CA LEU A 308 0.77 -15.80 13.92
C LEU A 308 -0.28 -16.48 14.82
N PRO A 309 -0.37 -16.16 16.13
CA PRO A 309 -1.36 -16.77 17.02
C PRO A 309 -2.81 -16.59 16.55
N ALA A 310 -3.65 -17.60 16.76
CA ALA A 310 -5.04 -17.59 16.29
C ALA A 310 -5.88 -16.36 16.70
N PRO A 311 -5.74 -15.80 17.94
CA PRO A 311 -6.42 -14.54 18.28
C PRO A 311 -6.00 -13.37 17.39
N ALA A 312 -4.69 -13.18 17.17
CA ALA A 312 -4.19 -12.11 16.31
C ALA A 312 -4.62 -12.30 14.85
N ARG A 313 -4.65 -13.55 14.34
CA ARG A 313 -5.19 -13.83 13.00
C ARG A 313 -6.66 -13.43 12.85
N ARG A 314 -7.49 -13.74 13.86
CA ARG A 314 -8.91 -13.35 13.87
C ARG A 314 -9.08 -11.85 13.92
N THR A 315 -8.33 -11.15 14.77
CA THR A 315 -8.36 -9.68 14.83
C THR A 315 -7.95 -9.08 13.48
N ALA A 316 -6.88 -9.56 12.86
CA ALA A 316 -6.45 -9.08 11.55
C ALA A 316 -7.52 -9.29 10.47
N ALA A 317 -8.17 -10.46 10.44
CA ALA A 317 -9.26 -10.75 9.51
C ALA A 317 -10.48 -9.83 9.75
N GLU A 318 -10.91 -9.69 11.00
CA GLU A 318 -12.06 -8.86 11.38
C GLU A 318 -11.87 -7.39 10.98
N LEU A 319 -10.68 -6.82 11.21
CA LEU A 319 -10.35 -5.46 10.80
C LEU A 319 -10.47 -5.26 9.29
N VAL A 320 -9.97 -6.22 8.50
CA VAL A 320 -10.03 -6.15 7.03
C VAL A 320 -11.47 -6.28 6.54
N GLU A 321 -12.21 -7.28 7.02
CA GLU A 321 -13.58 -7.56 6.61
C GLU A 321 -14.54 -6.43 6.99
N ALA A 322 -14.47 -5.93 8.24
CA ALA A 322 -15.31 -4.83 8.70
C ALA A 322 -15.03 -3.55 7.90
N THR A 323 -13.76 -3.25 7.61
CA THR A 323 -13.39 -2.08 6.81
C THR A 323 -13.85 -2.21 5.36
N ALA A 324 -13.73 -3.40 4.76
CA ALA A 324 -14.21 -3.68 3.42
C ALA A 324 -15.73 -3.56 3.31
N ASP A 325 -16.47 -4.06 4.31
CA ASP A 325 -17.93 -3.90 4.40
C ASP A 325 -18.33 -2.43 4.53
N ALA A 326 -17.66 -1.66 5.39
CA ALA A 326 -17.94 -0.25 5.61
C ALA A 326 -17.71 0.57 4.32
N LEU A 327 -16.56 0.39 3.66
CA LEU A 327 -16.26 1.03 2.37
C LEU A 327 -17.28 0.64 1.29
N TRP A 328 -17.65 -0.63 1.23
CA TRP A 328 -18.63 -1.10 0.26
C TRP A 328 -20.01 -0.50 0.51
N ALA A 329 -20.48 -0.49 1.76
CA ALA A 329 -21.77 0.07 2.13
C ALA A 329 -21.83 1.60 1.89
N GLY A 330 -20.74 2.31 2.19
CA GLY A 330 -20.64 3.77 2.05
C GLY A 330 -20.31 4.28 0.64
N ARG A 331 -20.13 3.41 -0.36
CA ARG A 331 -19.77 3.83 -1.73
C ARG A 331 -20.91 4.59 -2.43
N ARG A 332 -20.56 5.40 -3.43
CA ARG A 332 -21.52 6.01 -4.37
C ARG A 332 -21.27 5.45 -5.77
N GLU A 333 -22.31 4.97 -6.45
CA GLU A 333 -22.24 4.53 -7.85
C GLU A 333 -22.83 5.56 -8.82
N PHE A 334 -22.23 5.69 -10.00
CA PHE A 334 -22.65 6.63 -11.05
C PHE A 334 -22.26 6.12 -12.44
N ASP A 335 -22.86 6.73 -13.45
CA ASP A 335 -22.47 6.56 -14.84
C ASP A 335 -21.15 7.32 -15.10
N PRO A 336 -20.08 6.67 -15.58
CA PRO A 336 -18.83 7.36 -15.90
C PRO A 336 -18.98 8.41 -17.01
N ALA A 337 -20.03 8.35 -17.84
CA ALA A 337 -20.29 9.33 -18.88
C ALA A 337 -20.94 10.63 -18.37
N VAL A 338 -21.37 10.68 -17.10
CA VAL A 338 -22.02 11.85 -16.53
C VAL A 338 -21.11 12.55 -15.53
N ASP A 339 -21.10 13.88 -15.54
CA ASP A 339 -20.31 14.68 -14.59
C ASP A 339 -20.80 14.47 -13.15
N PHE A 340 -19.95 13.88 -12.32
CA PHE A 340 -20.24 13.56 -10.91
C PHE A 340 -20.32 14.80 -10.00
N GLY A 341 -19.84 15.96 -10.47
CA GLY A 341 -19.88 17.23 -9.74
C GLY A 341 -21.28 17.86 -9.67
N VAL A 342 -22.23 17.37 -10.46
CA VAL A 342 -23.61 17.87 -10.50
C VAL A 342 -24.46 17.21 -9.40
N PRO A 343 -25.09 17.98 -8.49
CA PRO A 343 -26.01 17.43 -7.49
C PRO A 343 -27.22 16.74 -8.13
N GLY A 344 -27.61 15.56 -7.62
CA GLY A 344 -28.79 14.82 -8.10
C GLY A 344 -28.54 13.84 -9.25
N THR A 345 -27.32 13.78 -9.79
CA THR A 345 -26.95 12.76 -10.78
C THR A 345 -26.96 11.37 -10.13
N THR A 346 -27.93 10.55 -10.53
CA THR A 346 -28.07 9.15 -10.14
C THR A 346 -27.93 8.27 -11.38
N ALA A 347 -27.57 6.99 -11.20
CA ALA A 347 -27.42 6.00 -12.26
C ALA A 347 -28.74 5.61 -12.96
N SER A 348 -29.75 6.50 -13.02
CA SER A 348 -31.12 6.14 -13.41
C SER A 348 -31.28 5.76 -14.89
N THR A 349 -30.26 5.95 -15.73
CA THR A 349 -30.32 5.67 -17.18
C THR A 349 -28.98 5.16 -17.77
N VAL A 350 -28.26 4.25 -17.09
CA VAL A 350 -26.95 3.77 -17.56
C VAL A 350 -27.10 2.61 -18.56
N ALA A 351 -26.53 2.76 -19.76
CA ALA A 351 -26.49 1.69 -20.78
C ALA A 351 -25.28 0.74 -20.62
N GLY A 352 -24.29 1.09 -19.79
CA GLY A 352 -23.05 0.34 -19.53
C GLY A 352 -22.78 0.02 -18.05
N GLU A 353 -21.54 -0.38 -17.73
CA GLU A 353 -21.12 -0.65 -16.35
C GLU A 353 -20.90 0.67 -15.57
N THR A 354 -21.51 0.79 -14.38
CA THR A 354 -21.30 1.96 -13.50
C THR A 354 -19.88 1.97 -12.93
N VAL A 355 -19.44 3.13 -12.45
CA VAL A 355 -18.24 3.24 -11.60
C VAL A 355 -18.66 3.54 -10.16
N ALA A 356 -17.80 3.20 -9.20
CA ALA A 356 -17.97 3.43 -7.79
C ALA A 356 -16.90 4.40 -7.27
N ILE A 357 -17.33 5.35 -6.44
CA ILE A 357 -16.46 6.21 -5.64
C ILE A 357 -16.61 5.81 -4.18
N PHE A 358 -15.46 5.53 -3.58
CA PHE A 358 -15.35 5.15 -2.19
C PHE A 358 -14.99 6.34 -1.34
N SER A 359 -15.50 6.34 -0.11
CA SER A 359 -15.18 7.38 0.87
C SER A 359 -13.69 7.34 1.22
N PRO A 360 -13.02 8.50 1.36
CA PRO A 360 -11.69 8.55 1.97
C PRO A 360 -11.69 8.10 3.43
N GLU A 361 -12.85 8.05 4.09
CA GLU A 361 -13.06 7.57 5.45
C GLU A 361 -14.03 6.38 5.43
N PRO A 362 -13.58 5.13 5.69
CA PRO A 362 -14.42 3.93 5.68
C PRO A 362 -15.71 4.06 6.49
N ALA A 363 -15.66 4.76 7.63
CA ALA A 363 -16.81 4.94 8.52
C ALA A 363 -17.81 6.03 8.09
N ARG A 364 -17.65 6.61 6.88
CA ARG A 364 -18.55 7.65 6.36
C ARG A 364 -19.00 7.33 4.96
N HIS A 365 -20.24 7.69 4.64
CA HIS A 365 -20.73 7.55 3.27
C HIS A 365 -20.01 8.54 2.34
N ALA A 366 -19.65 8.10 1.13
CA ALA A 366 -19.04 8.91 0.08
C ALA A 366 -19.81 10.22 -0.23
N ASN A 367 -21.14 10.25 -0.08
CA ASN A 367 -21.93 11.48 -0.26
C ASN A 367 -21.61 12.56 0.79
N GLU A 368 -21.16 12.17 1.97
CA GLU A 368 -20.81 13.08 3.06
C GLU A 368 -19.32 13.45 3.03
N ALA A 369 -18.48 12.51 2.63
CA ALA A 369 -17.03 12.67 2.62
C ALA A 369 -16.54 13.36 1.34
N GLN A 370 -17.19 13.11 0.20
CA GLN A 370 -16.87 13.72 -1.10
C GLN A 370 -17.84 14.86 -1.40
N ARG A 371 -17.46 16.09 -1.02
CA ARG A 371 -18.27 17.28 -1.30
C ARG A 371 -18.36 17.56 -2.81
N PRO A 372 -19.51 18.02 -3.33
CA PRO A 372 -19.63 18.45 -4.73
C PRO A 372 -18.56 19.49 -5.10
N GLY A 373 -17.96 19.36 -6.28
CA GLY A 373 -16.89 20.24 -6.77
C GLY A 373 -15.50 19.94 -6.23
N VAL A 374 -15.34 19.04 -5.25
CA VAL A 374 -14.02 18.56 -4.81
C VAL A 374 -13.60 17.39 -5.69
N GLN A 375 -12.34 17.42 -6.16
CA GLN A 375 -11.78 16.32 -6.94
C GLN A 375 -11.67 15.06 -6.09
N VAL A 376 -11.91 13.90 -6.70
CA VAL A 376 -11.66 12.60 -6.05
C VAL A 376 -10.20 12.28 -6.26
N GLU A 377 -9.47 11.94 -5.21
CA GLU A 377 -8.04 11.63 -5.30
C GLU A 377 -7.79 10.14 -5.55
N LEU A 378 -6.78 9.84 -6.38
CA LEU A 378 -6.38 8.46 -6.71
C LEU A 378 -6.02 7.66 -5.46
N SER A 379 -5.29 8.26 -4.52
CA SER A 379 -4.84 7.62 -3.28
C SER A 379 -6.00 6.94 -2.55
N THR A 380 -7.07 7.70 -2.29
CA THR A 380 -8.27 7.25 -1.56
C THR A 380 -8.97 6.08 -2.27
N GLN A 381 -9.00 6.09 -3.60
CA GLN A 381 -9.65 5.03 -4.39
C GLN A 381 -8.76 3.78 -4.48
N VAL A 382 -7.44 3.94 -4.57
CA VAL A 382 -6.48 2.82 -4.50
C VAL A 382 -6.49 2.17 -3.11
N GLN A 383 -6.66 2.95 -2.04
CA GLN A 383 -6.88 2.40 -0.70
C GLN A 383 -8.13 1.53 -0.66
N ALA A 384 -9.27 2.04 -1.12
CA ALA A 384 -10.50 1.26 -1.10
C ALA A 384 -10.38 -0.02 -1.94
N TRP A 385 -9.79 0.08 -3.12
CA TRP A 385 -9.50 -1.09 -3.95
C TRP A 385 -8.60 -2.10 -3.22
N THR A 386 -7.52 -1.63 -2.60
CA THR A 386 -6.60 -2.49 -1.84
C THR A 386 -7.31 -3.20 -0.69
N VAL A 387 -8.17 -2.52 0.07
CA VAL A 387 -8.95 -3.12 1.16
C VAL A 387 -9.91 -4.19 0.64
N LEU A 388 -10.59 -3.92 -0.48
CA LEU A 388 -11.53 -4.87 -1.09
C LEU A 388 -10.81 -6.10 -1.67
N GLU A 389 -9.62 -5.92 -2.25
CA GLU A 389 -8.75 -7.03 -2.66
C GLU A 389 -8.26 -7.84 -1.46
N ALA A 390 -7.89 -7.18 -0.37
CA ALA A 390 -7.47 -7.84 0.87
C ALA A 390 -8.59 -8.72 1.44
N ALA A 391 -9.82 -8.20 1.53
CA ALA A 391 -10.99 -8.97 1.98
C ALA A 391 -11.34 -10.12 1.02
N ALA A 392 -11.25 -9.89 -0.30
CA ALA A 392 -11.51 -10.94 -1.28
C ALA A 392 -10.57 -12.14 -1.14
N ARG A 393 -9.32 -11.95 -0.69
CA ARG A 393 -8.39 -13.04 -0.40
C ARG A 393 -8.70 -13.81 0.87
N LEU A 394 -9.39 -13.21 1.84
CA LEU A 394 -9.78 -13.92 3.06
C LEU A 394 -10.92 -14.91 2.76
N GLY A 395 -11.86 -14.53 1.87
CA GLY A 395 -13.00 -15.36 1.49
C GLY A 395 -12.72 -16.54 0.54
N THR A 396 -11.49 -16.70 0.03
CA THR A 396 -11.08 -17.82 -0.84
C THR A 396 -10.45 -18.99 -0.05
N SER A 397 -10.79 -19.13 1.23
CA SER A 397 -10.17 -20.10 2.16
C SER A 397 -11.05 -21.30 2.42
#